data_AF-A0A0P1FPS2-F1
#
_entry.id   AF-A0A0P1FPS2-F1
#
_cell.length_a   1.000
_cell.length_b   1.000
_cell.length_c   1.000
_cell.angle_alpha   90.00
_cell.angle_beta   90.00
_cell.angle_gamma   90.00
#
_symmetry.space_group_name_H-M   'P 1'
#
loop_
_entity.id
_entity.type
_entity.pdbx_description
1 polymer ?
#
loop_
_entity_poly.entity_id
_entity_poly.type
_entity_poly.pdbx_seq_one_letter_code
_entity_poly.pdbx_strand_id
1 'polypeptide(L)'
;MRAATALFLCLITGFGLSFLLALGERDWFHCFAYADGIRPPMPSLLGPGELMPVLLETLTPPFGDPYLFLLHFAPGLVFATYWLGRPRRPLLIAYLLFVALALILLLPISGQHDCDRKGTEGLFTLFLLAPVGTLLAMSAAYLPQWIKPRHDPKT
;
A
#
# COMPACT_ATOMS: atom_id res chain seq x y z
N MET A 1 1.58 14.79 18.73
CA MET A 1 1.30 13.35 18.53
C MET A 1 0.42 13.07 17.30
N ARG A 2 -0.74 13.70 17.12
CA ARG A 2 -1.65 13.41 15.97
C ARG A 2 -1.01 13.57 14.59
N ALA A 3 -0.23 14.64 14.39
CA ALA A 3 0.47 14.90 13.13
C ALA A 3 1.53 13.83 12.83
N ALA A 4 2.29 13.38 13.84
CA ALA A 4 3.26 12.31 13.68
C ALA A 4 2.59 10.99 13.29
N THR A 5 1.45 10.65 13.90
CA THR A 5 0.67 9.46 13.52
C THR A 5 0.10 9.59 12.10
N ALA A 6 -0.46 10.75 11.74
CA ALA A 6 -0.99 10.97 10.39
C ALA A 6 0.11 10.84 9.33
N LEU A 7 1.28 11.44 9.59
CA LEU A 7 2.45 11.29 8.74
C LEU A 7 2.87 9.82 8.64
N PHE A 8 2.95 9.11 9.77
CA PHE A 8 3.29 7.68 9.80
C PHE A 8 2.31 6.82 8.98
N LEU A 9 1.00 7.03 9.11
CA LEU A 9 -0.03 6.32 8.32
C LEU A 9 0.15 6.58 6.82
N CYS A 10 0.44 7.83 6.45
CA CYS A 10 0.69 8.21 5.06
C CYS A 10 1.95 7.55 4.49
N LEU A 11 3.07 7.64 5.24
CA LEU A 11 4.36 7.15 4.78
C LEU A 11 4.40 5.62 4.72
N ILE A 12 3.86 4.92 5.73
CA ILE A 12 3.81 3.45 5.69
C ILE A 12 2.98 2.97 4.53
N THR A 13 1.84 3.59 4.27
CA THR A 13 0.98 3.17 3.16
C THR A 13 1.66 3.43 1.82
N GLY A 14 2.08 4.68 1.57
CA GLY A 14 2.68 5.05 0.31
C GLY A 14 3.96 4.28 0.01
N PHE A 15 4.91 4.26 0.95
CA PHE A 15 6.16 3.52 0.75
C PHE A 15 5.96 2.01 0.80
N GLY A 16 5.08 1.49 1.65
CA GLY A 16 4.81 0.05 1.73
C GLY A 16 4.22 -0.50 0.44
N LEU A 17 3.24 0.20 -0.14
CA LEU A 17 2.66 -0.17 -1.45
C LEU A 17 3.72 -0.09 -2.56
N SER A 18 4.48 1.01 -2.60
CA SER A 18 5.54 1.21 -3.61
C SER A 18 6.62 0.12 -3.50
N PHE A 19 6.98 -0.25 -2.27
CA PHE A 19 8.02 -1.25 -2.02
C PHE A 19 7.59 -2.64 -2.46
N LEU A 20 6.37 -3.07 -2.10
CA LEU A 20 5.86 -4.39 -2.51
C LEU A 20 5.75 -4.53 -4.03
N LEU A 21 5.36 -3.46 -4.72
CA LEU A 21 5.31 -3.44 -6.18
C LEU A 21 6.69 -3.48 -6.81
N ALA A 22 7.64 -2.69 -6.29
CA ALA A 22 9.03 -2.74 -6.75
C ALA A 22 9.63 -4.14 -6.59
N LEU A 23 9.33 -4.84 -5.49
CA LEU A 23 9.75 -6.23 -5.30
C LEU A 23 9.14 -7.17 -6.35
N GLY A 24 7.85 -7.05 -6.64
CA GLY A 24 7.20 -7.90 -7.64
C GLY A 24 7.67 -7.63 -9.06
N GLU A 25 7.81 -6.37 -9.45
CA GLU A 25 8.39 -6.00 -10.74
C GLU A 25 9.80 -6.57 -10.89
N ARG A 26 10.63 -6.45 -9.84
CA ARG A 26 12.00 -6.97 -9.87
C ARG A 26 12.03 -8.50 -9.99
N ASP A 27 11.17 -9.22 -9.28
CA ASP A 27 11.08 -10.69 -9.39
C ASP A 27 10.57 -11.12 -10.77
N TRP A 28 9.61 -10.36 -11.34
CA TRP A 28 9.14 -10.56 -12.70
C TRP A 28 10.21 -10.31 -13.75
N PHE A 29 10.92 -9.18 -13.69
CA PHE A 29 12.04 -8.89 -14.59
C PHE A 29 13.11 -9.97 -14.52
N HIS A 30 13.46 -10.40 -13.31
CA HIS A 30 14.41 -11.49 -13.14
C HIS A 30 13.87 -12.81 -13.71
N CYS A 31 12.59 -13.13 -13.55
CA CYS A 31 12.07 -14.36 -14.13
C CYS A 31 12.01 -14.29 -15.67
N PHE A 32 11.52 -13.17 -16.22
CA PHE A 32 11.40 -12.93 -17.65
C PHE A 32 12.75 -13.00 -18.37
N ALA A 33 13.81 -12.43 -17.77
CA ALA A 33 15.17 -12.47 -18.34
C ALA A 33 15.73 -13.89 -18.51
N TYR A 34 15.21 -14.87 -17.75
CA TYR A 34 15.64 -16.26 -17.78
C TYR A 34 14.49 -17.23 -18.12
N ALA A 35 13.43 -16.77 -18.78
CA ALA A 35 12.25 -17.59 -19.10
C ALA A 35 12.58 -18.86 -19.91
N ASP A 36 13.59 -18.78 -20.78
CA ASP A 36 14.05 -19.89 -21.64
C ASP A 36 15.32 -20.60 -21.11
N GLY A 37 15.74 -20.34 -19.86
CA GLY A 37 17.03 -20.78 -19.33
C GLY A 37 17.03 -21.22 -17.87
N ILE A 38 18.22 -21.58 -17.35
CA ILE A 38 18.39 -21.88 -15.92
C ILE A 38 18.38 -20.55 -15.16
N ARG A 39 17.35 -20.33 -14.34
CA ARG A 39 17.21 -19.14 -13.51
C ARG A 39 18.21 -19.19 -12.34
N PRO A 40 19.17 -18.24 -12.24
CA PRO A 40 20.00 -18.13 -11.04
C PRO A 40 19.14 -17.68 -9.84
N PRO A 41 19.53 -18.02 -8.60
CA PRO A 41 18.82 -17.54 -7.42
C PRO A 41 18.89 -16.02 -7.36
N MET A 42 17.76 -15.39 -7.03
CA MET A 42 17.69 -13.94 -6.94
C MET A 42 18.63 -13.45 -5.82
N PRO A 43 19.44 -12.39 -6.06
CA PRO A 43 20.27 -11.83 -5.01
C PRO A 43 19.39 -11.37 -3.85
N SER A 44 19.83 -11.69 -2.63
CA SER A 44 19.10 -11.30 -1.42
C SER A 44 18.95 -9.78 -1.34
N LEU A 45 17.77 -9.31 -0.95
CA LEU A 45 17.48 -7.89 -0.66
C LEU A 45 18.42 -7.27 0.38
N LEU A 46 18.92 -8.10 1.30
CA LEU A 46 19.88 -7.71 2.34
C LEU A 46 21.33 -7.91 1.90
N GLY A 47 21.55 -8.26 0.63
CA GLY A 47 22.86 -8.38 0.03
C GLY A 47 23.57 -7.02 -0.07
N PRO A 48 24.90 -6.99 0.01
CA PRO A 48 25.66 -5.75 -0.10
C PRO A 48 25.42 -5.10 -1.46
N GLY A 49 24.91 -3.87 -1.47
CA GLY A 49 24.65 -3.07 -2.69
C GLY A 49 23.26 -3.22 -3.29
N GLU A 50 22.41 -4.13 -2.81
CA GLU A 50 21.10 -4.43 -3.42
C GLU A 50 19.95 -3.57 -2.87
N LEU A 51 20.09 -3.09 -1.63
CA LEU A 51 19.05 -2.30 -0.97
C LEU A 51 18.84 -0.91 -1.62
N MET A 52 19.91 -0.26 -2.05
CA MET A 52 19.85 1.09 -2.62
C MET A 52 19.12 1.14 -3.97
N PRO A 53 19.39 0.23 -4.94
CA PRO A 53 18.59 0.11 -6.15
C PRO A 53 17.11 -0.09 -5.88
N VAL A 54 16.75 -0.99 -4.95
CA VAL A 54 15.35 -1.26 -4.61
C VAL A 54 14.68 -0.03 -4.01
N LEU A 55 15.37 0.71 -3.15
CA LEU A 55 14.89 1.99 -2.62
C LEU A 55 14.69 3.02 -3.74
N LEU A 56 15.64 3.14 -4.66
CA LEU A 56 15.52 4.07 -5.79
C LEU A 56 14.36 3.68 -6.71
N GLU A 57 14.18 2.39 -7.00
CA GLU A 57 13.04 1.86 -7.79
C GLU A 57 11.71 2.03 -7.06
N THR A 58 11.71 1.98 -5.73
CA THR A 58 10.52 2.25 -4.90
C THR A 58 10.15 3.74 -4.90
N LEU A 59 11.15 4.63 -4.95
CA LEU A 59 10.98 6.07 -4.79
C LEU A 59 10.81 6.80 -6.12
N THR A 60 11.57 6.47 -7.15
CA THR A 60 11.59 7.27 -8.39
C THR A 60 10.28 7.25 -9.19
N PRO A 61 9.59 6.11 -9.39
CA PRO A 61 8.35 6.08 -10.18
C PRO A 61 7.20 6.92 -9.59
N PRO A 62 6.83 6.80 -8.29
CA PRO A 62 5.71 7.56 -7.75
C PRO A 62 5.99 9.06 -7.67
N PHE A 63 7.24 9.52 -7.55
CA PHE A 63 7.55 10.96 -7.54
C PHE A 63 7.82 11.55 -8.94
N GLY A 64 8.02 10.70 -9.95
CA GLY A 64 8.21 11.13 -11.33
C GLY A 64 6.90 11.41 -12.09
N ASP A 65 5.78 10.82 -11.67
CA ASP A 65 4.47 11.00 -12.29
C ASP A 65 3.39 11.26 -11.22
N PRO A 66 2.61 12.37 -11.32
CA PRO A 66 1.59 12.72 -10.33
C PRO A 66 0.45 11.70 -10.21
N TYR A 67 0.11 10.97 -11.28
CA TYR A 67 -0.89 9.91 -11.23
C TYR A 67 -0.37 8.71 -10.45
N LEU A 68 0.89 8.34 -10.67
CA LEU A 68 1.54 7.29 -9.88
C LEU A 68 1.63 7.72 -8.42
N PHE A 69 2.01 8.97 -8.13
CA PHE A 69 2.01 9.49 -6.77
C PHE A 69 0.66 9.28 -6.09
N LEU A 70 -0.43 9.69 -6.75
CA LEU A 70 -1.78 9.56 -6.21
C LEU A 70 -2.16 8.09 -6.00
N LEU A 71 -1.86 7.20 -6.93
CA LEU A 71 -2.19 5.77 -6.79
C LEU A 71 -1.52 5.13 -5.58
N HIS A 72 -0.28 5.50 -5.28
CA HIS A 72 0.46 4.95 -4.14
C HIS A 72 0.08 5.64 -2.83
N PHE A 73 -0.06 6.97 -2.82
CA PHE A 73 -0.18 7.75 -1.59
C PHE A 73 -1.62 8.14 -1.23
N ALA A 74 -2.59 8.09 -2.16
CA ALA A 74 -3.96 8.55 -1.88
C ALA A 74 -4.62 7.86 -0.68
N PRO A 75 -4.58 6.52 -0.52
CA PRO A 75 -5.15 5.87 0.67
C PRO A 75 -4.54 6.42 1.96
N GLY A 76 -3.19 6.47 2.01
CA GLY A 76 -2.44 6.99 3.15
C GLY A 76 -2.78 8.45 3.47
N LEU A 77 -2.89 9.30 2.45
CA LEU A 77 -3.29 10.70 2.57
C LEU A 77 -4.72 10.84 3.10
N VAL A 78 -5.67 10.03 2.63
CA VAL A 78 -7.06 10.06 3.10
C VAL A 78 -7.15 9.60 4.56
N PHE A 79 -6.45 8.51 4.94
CA PHE A 79 -6.37 8.09 6.34
C PHE A 79 -5.72 9.18 7.22
N ALA A 80 -4.64 9.80 6.75
CA ALA A 80 -3.93 10.86 7.47
C ALA A 80 -4.82 12.10 7.69
N THR A 81 -5.50 12.56 6.64
CA THR A 81 -6.40 13.73 6.71
C THR A 81 -7.55 13.50 7.68
N TYR A 82 -8.21 12.33 7.62
CA TYR A 82 -9.25 12.01 8.60
C TYR A 82 -8.70 11.83 10.02
N TRP A 83 -7.49 11.29 10.18
CA TRP A 83 -6.88 11.14 11.49
C TRP A 83 -6.55 12.48 12.15
N LEU A 84 -6.13 13.47 11.36
CA LEU A 84 -5.87 14.83 11.85
C LEU A 84 -7.14 15.49 12.40
N GLY A 85 -8.25 15.40 11.66
CA GLY A 85 -9.51 16.03 12.07
C GLY A 85 -10.32 15.23 13.09
N ARG A 86 -10.30 13.89 13.01
CA ARG A 86 -11.19 12.97 13.74
C ARG A 86 -10.46 11.68 14.12
N PRO A 87 -9.45 11.71 15.00
CA PRO A 87 -8.74 10.50 15.42
C PRO A 87 -9.72 9.59 16.17
N ARG A 88 -10.04 8.44 15.59
CA ARG A 88 -11.00 7.49 16.14
C ARG A 88 -10.51 6.06 15.96
N ARG A 89 -10.84 5.18 16.92
CA ARG A 89 -10.47 3.75 16.87
C ARG A 89 -10.92 3.05 15.58
N PRO A 90 -12.15 3.25 15.05
CA PRO A 90 -12.56 2.65 13.79
C PRO A 90 -11.66 3.02 12.61
N LEU A 91 -11.12 4.24 12.58
CA LEU A 91 -10.22 4.69 11.52
C LEU A 91 -8.88 3.92 11.55
N LEU A 92 -8.36 3.64 12.75
CA LEU A 92 -7.18 2.80 12.91
C LEU A 92 -7.46 1.34 12.51
N ILE A 93 -8.63 0.80 12.87
CA ILE A 93 -9.03 -0.56 12.49
C ILE A 93 -9.14 -0.66 10.96
N ALA A 94 -9.82 0.30 10.32
CA ALA A 94 -9.95 0.34 8.87
C ALA A 94 -8.59 0.49 8.17
N TYR A 95 -7.66 1.25 8.76
CA TYR A 95 -6.29 1.32 8.27
C TYR A 95 -5.59 -0.03 8.33
N LEU A 96 -5.65 -0.72 9.47
CA LEU A 96 -5.04 -2.05 9.62
C LEU A 96 -5.65 -3.08 8.66
N LEU A 97 -6.97 -3.04 8.46
CA LEU A 97 -7.66 -3.87 7.49
C LEU A 97 -7.22 -3.57 6.06
N PHE A 98 -7.06 -2.28 5.72
CA PHE A 98 -6.54 -1.88 4.42
C PHE A 98 -5.12 -2.38 4.20
N VAL A 99 -4.23 -2.25 5.19
CA VAL A 99 -2.85 -2.76 5.12
C VAL A 99 -2.84 -4.28 4.94
N ALA A 100 -3.66 -5.01 5.70
CA ALA A 100 -3.78 -6.46 5.56
C ALA A 100 -4.27 -6.87 4.17
N LEU A 101 -5.29 -6.17 3.64
CA LEU A 101 -5.81 -6.40 2.29
C LEU A 101 -4.75 -6.11 1.22
N ALA A 102 -4.03 -4.99 1.35
CA ALA A 102 -2.96 -4.63 0.44
C ALA A 102 -1.84 -5.67 0.44
N LEU A 103 -1.45 -6.18 1.61
CA LEU A 103 -0.49 -7.27 1.72
C LEU A 103 -1.00 -8.54 1.02
N ILE A 104 -2.25 -8.95 1.26
CA ILE A 104 -2.83 -10.14 0.63
C ILE A 104 -2.86 -10.03 -0.90
N LEU A 105 -3.11 -8.84 -1.45
CA LEU A 105 -3.20 -8.64 -2.89
C LEU A 105 -1.82 -8.44 -3.56
N LEU A 106 -0.87 -7.78 -2.89
CA LEU A 106 0.44 -7.47 -3.47
C LEU A 106 1.51 -8.54 -3.20
N LEU A 107 1.39 -9.33 -2.12
CA LEU A 107 2.35 -10.43 -1.86
C LEU A 107 2.38 -11.49 -2.97
N PRO A 108 1.25 -11.97 -3.52
CA PRO A 108 1.25 -12.92 -4.62
C PRO A 108 1.89 -12.34 -5.88
N ILE A 109 1.64 -11.06 -6.16
CA ILE A 109 2.28 -10.32 -7.26
C ILE A 109 3.81 -10.28 -7.09
N SER A 110 4.30 -10.36 -5.83
CA SER A 110 5.73 -10.41 -5.56
C SER A 110 6.41 -11.78 -5.69
N GLY A 111 5.68 -12.87 -5.94
CA GLY A 111 6.28 -14.20 -6.00
C GLY A 111 5.53 -15.29 -6.76
N GLN A 112 4.38 -14.99 -7.37
CA GLN A 112 3.55 -15.91 -8.15
C GLN A 112 2.99 -15.19 -9.38
N HIS A 113 3.86 -14.91 -10.35
CA HIS A 113 3.50 -14.35 -11.66
C HIS A 113 4.05 -15.23 -12.78
N ASP A 114 3.39 -15.16 -13.94
CA ASP A 114 3.90 -15.78 -15.15
C ASP A 114 5.13 -15.01 -15.63
N CYS A 115 6.17 -15.73 -16.07
CA CYS A 115 7.41 -15.14 -16.60
C CYS A 115 7.21 -14.73 -18.06
N ASP A 116 6.10 -14.03 -18.33
CA ASP A 116 5.64 -13.64 -19.65
C ASP A 116 5.73 -12.13 -19.88
N ARG A 117 5.40 -11.67 -21.08
CA ARG A 117 5.47 -10.24 -21.46
C ARG A 117 4.36 -9.37 -20.87
N LYS A 118 3.38 -9.93 -20.16
CA LYS A 118 2.21 -9.17 -19.67
C LYS A 118 2.52 -8.36 -18.41
N GLY A 119 3.57 -8.71 -17.66
CA GLY A 119 3.96 -8.02 -16.45
C GLY A 119 3.23 -8.52 -15.20
N THR A 120 3.30 -7.74 -14.13
CA THR A 120 2.81 -8.11 -12.79
C THR A 120 1.37 -7.70 -12.50
N GLU A 121 0.72 -6.98 -13.42
CA GLU A 121 -0.56 -6.28 -13.20
C GLU A 121 -0.57 -5.32 -11.99
N GLY A 122 0.61 -4.89 -11.53
CA GLY A 122 0.76 -4.04 -10.34
C GLY A 122 -0.01 -2.73 -10.40
N LEU A 123 -0.03 -2.08 -11.58
CA LEU A 123 -0.78 -0.85 -11.81
C LEU A 123 -2.30 -1.06 -11.65
N PHE A 124 -2.84 -2.17 -12.17
CA PHE A 124 -4.25 -2.50 -12.03
C PHE A 124 -4.62 -2.72 -10.55
N THR A 125 -3.75 -3.40 -9.82
CA THR A 125 -3.92 -3.64 -8.39
C THR A 125 -3.92 -2.34 -7.59
N LEU A 126 -3.06 -1.37 -7.93
CA LEU A 126 -3.10 -0.03 -7.34
C LEU A 126 -4.40 0.71 -7.66
N PHE A 127 -4.86 0.65 -8.90
CA PHE A 127 -6.14 1.26 -9.31
C PHE A 127 -7.33 0.69 -8.54
N LEU A 128 -7.25 -0.55 -8.07
CA LEU A 128 -8.26 -1.18 -7.23
C LEU A 128 -8.07 -0.81 -5.74
N LEU A 129 -6.84 -0.83 -5.24
CA LEU A 129 -6.52 -0.52 -3.84
C LEU A 129 -6.77 0.94 -3.48
N ALA A 130 -6.46 1.88 -4.37
CA ALA A 130 -6.63 3.31 -4.13
C ALA A 130 -8.07 3.71 -3.73
N PRO A 131 -9.12 3.36 -4.52
CA PRO A 131 -10.50 3.66 -4.15
C PRO A 131 -10.96 2.85 -2.94
N VAL A 132 -10.55 1.58 -2.80
CA VAL A 132 -10.91 0.74 -1.64
C VAL A 132 -10.40 1.35 -0.34
N GLY A 133 -9.14 1.77 -0.29
CA GLY A 133 -8.55 2.44 0.87
C GLY A 133 -9.22 3.76 1.19
N THR A 134 -9.56 4.55 0.16
CA THR A 134 -10.30 5.81 0.31
C THR A 134 -11.69 5.57 0.91
N LEU A 135 -12.45 4.60 0.38
CA LEU A 135 -13.78 4.25 0.89
C LEU A 135 -13.73 3.70 2.32
N LEU A 136 -12.74 2.88 2.66
CA LEU A 136 -12.50 2.40 4.02
C LEU A 136 -12.22 3.55 4.99
N ALA A 137 -11.34 4.48 4.62
CA ALA A 137 -11.02 5.64 5.44
C ALA A 137 -12.24 6.55 5.64
N MET A 138 -12.99 6.84 4.56
CA MET A 138 -14.23 7.62 4.62
C MET A 138 -15.27 6.95 5.51
N SER A 139 -15.61 5.69 5.22
CA SER A 139 -16.60 4.94 5.99
C SER A 139 -16.23 4.89 7.47
N ALA A 140 -14.96 4.63 7.82
CA ALA A 140 -14.52 4.59 9.21
C ALA A 140 -14.53 5.96 9.92
N ALA A 141 -14.30 7.05 9.18
CA ALA A 141 -14.36 8.41 9.71
C ALA A 141 -15.81 8.87 10.00
N TYR A 142 -16.77 8.39 9.21
CA TYR A 142 -18.19 8.76 9.31
C TYR A 142 -19.09 7.65 9.88
N LEU A 143 -18.56 6.44 10.13
CA LEU A 143 -19.31 5.32 10.69
C LEU A 143 -19.97 5.77 11.99
N PRO A 144 -21.27 5.50 12.17
CA PRO A 144 -22.09 6.44 12.89
C PRO A 144 -21.85 6.35 14.39
N GLN A 145 -21.98 7.50 15.05
CA GLN A 145 -22.22 7.60 16.49
C GLN A 145 -23.53 6.89 16.95
N TRP A 146 -24.22 6.17 16.06
CA TRP A 146 -25.51 5.49 16.29
C TRP A 146 -25.40 4.25 17.19
N ILE A 147 -24.19 3.70 17.38
CA ILE A 147 -23.95 2.60 18.33
C ILE A 147 -23.60 3.15 19.73
N LYS A 148 -23.56 4.47 19.93
CA LYS A 148 -23.68 4.97 21.31
C LYS A 148 -25.13 4.78 21.70
N PRO A 149 -25.45 3.93 22.70
CA PRO A 149 -26.78 3.97 23.29
C PRO A 149 -27.04 5.42 23.68
N ARG A 150 -28.19 5.97 23.27
CA ARG A 150 -28.70 7.18 23.91
C ARG A 150 -28.74 6.84 25.40
N HIS A 151 -27.82 7.39 26.18
CA HIS A 151 -28.14 7.60 27.58
C HIS A 151 -29.27 8.60 27.56
N ASP A 152 -30.51 8.12 27.67
CA ASP A 152 -31.61 8.95 28.11
C ASP A 152 -31.23 9.46 29.50
N PRO A 153 -30.98 10.77 29.67
CA PRO A 153 -30.75 11.33 30.99
C PRO A 153 -32.13 11.60 31.58
N LYS A 154 -32.87 10.55 31.96
CA LYS A 154 -34.15 10.61 32.71
C LYS A 154 -34.70 9.21 32.99
N THR A 155 -34.12 8.53 33.98
CA THR A 155 -34.83 7.69 34.97
C THR A 155 -33.91 7.48 36.15
#